data_AF-A0AAP2G7A1-F1
#
_entry.id   AF-A0AAP2G7A1-F1
#
_cell.length_a   1.000
_cell.length_b   1.000
_cell.length_c   1.000
_cell.angle_alpha   90.00
_cell.angle_beta   90.00
_cell.angle_gamma   90.00
#
_symmetry.space_group_name_H-M   'P 1'
#
loop_
_entity.id
_entity.type
_entity.pdbx_description
1 polymer ?
#
loop_
_entity_poly.entity_id
_entity_poly.type
_entity_poly.pdbx_seq_one_letter_code
_entity_poly.pdbx_strand_id
1 'polypeptide(L)'
;MRQILIKAAVLTLCALPLRAFDTGYHHDATLAAMQATGFSPHVAEVCAVINWLTDYYSAVPGGGKEHLEKLHFDNLGNRAEIIRTYEHVLNNTHAALLAIRQEEARLDYPGALRVIGTLCVTAHALQDFYTHSNWADFYPPSAEDYATNTYLSSGPPEGALQSGFYATADKCTAGCNGIGHGDYAHGLNKDSQVRPGWDAAYVFSYAETLRLLEWIAGDPALDGLLPEAAVLLETDMPAADRAALKRAAKAALEVSMYIAIAGQDGHWKGNKSGNLRKFAAAQAAWSASRDGAFVGLFRDGAIYRPLTRCLYDAAPHCANPPALHRNNAPVTGYAASLIVSSFKTRRRSAFAPTYQLAASLGPLTLTEREIAGHRAFEAEAEGQNAFWLMGFLPASARMTLTMTREGTLSPAPIAFTPAPTALFDTAKAPFQSAPVTAEAPGLSLTFHTELRPLKER
;
A
#
# COMPACT_ATOMS: atom_id res chain seq x y z
N MET A 1 -15.09 30.29 -25.16
CA MET A 1 -13.65 30.07 -24.90
C MET A 1 -13.33 28.88 -23.99
N ARG A 2 -13.89 28.78 -22.77
CA ARG A 2 -13.55 27.70 -21.80
C ARG A 2 -13.69 26.26 -22.34
N GLN A 3 -14.75 25.96 -23.10
CA GLN A 3 -14.93 24.65 -23.72
C GLN A 3 -13.96 24.36 -24.88
N ILE A 4 -13.50 25.39 -25.60
CA ILE A 4 -12.52 25.23 -26.69
C ILE A 4 -11.14 24.93 -26.11
N LEU A 5 -10.77 25.61 -25.01
CA LEU A 5 -9.53 25.36 -24.29
C LEU A 5 -9.49 23.95 -23.65
N ILE A 6 -10.60 23.46 -23.09
CA ILE A 6 -10.70 22.09 -22.56
C ILE A 6 -10.52 21.05 -23.68
N LYS A 7 -11.17 21.26 -24.84
CA LYS A 7 -11.01 20.34 -25.98
C LYS A 7 -9.60 20.35 -26.55
N ALA A 8 -8.96 21.52 -26.63
CA ALA A 8 -7.57 21.63 -27.05
C ALA A 8 -6.62 20.93 -26.05
N ALA A 9 -6.81 21.12 -24.74
CA ALA A 9 -5.99 20.47 -23.72
C ALA A 9 -6.14 18.93 -23.71
N VAL A 10 -7.36 18.42 -23.91
CA VAL A 10 -7.59 16.97 -24.04
C VAL A 10 -6.92 16.41 -25.30
N LEU A 11 -6.96 17.12 -26.44
CA LEU A 11 -6.25 16.70 -27.65
C LEU A 11 -4.74 16.71 -27.47
N THR A 12 -4.18 17.71 -26.78
CA THR A 12 -2.74 17.79 -26.50
C THR A 12 -2.30 16.69 -25.53
N LEU A 13 -3.12 16.35 -24.53
CA LEU A 13 -2.86 15.24 -23.60
C LEU A 13 -2.87 13.87 -24.30
N CYS A 14 -3.73 13.67 -25.30
CA CYS A 14 -3.73 12.45 -26.12
C CYS A 14 -2.48 12.31 -27.02
N ALA A 15 -1.76 13.40 -27.27
CA ALA A 15 -0.53 13.40 -28.06
C ALA A 15 0.73 13.20 -27.21
N LEU A 16 0.62 13.24 -25.87
CA LEU A 16 1.74 12.97 -24.99
C LEU A 16 1.96 11.46 -24.89
N PRO A 17 3.20 10.97 -25.03
CA PRO A 17 3.53 9.57 -24.78
C PRO A 17 3.51 9.32 -23.28
N LEU A 18 2.31 9.28 -22.68
CA LEU A 18 2.14 8.78 -21.33
C LEU A 18 2.37 7.27 -21.40
N ARG A 19 3.38 6.79 -20.68
CA ARG A 19 3.52 5.36 -20.39
C ARG A 19 2.43 5.01 -19.38
N ALA A 20 1.77 3.87 -19.57
CA ALA A 20 0.90 3.37 -18.52
C ALA A 20 1.75 2.95 -17.33
N PHE A 21 1.16 3.09 -16.16
CA PHE A 21 1.75 2.76 -14.88
C PHE A 21 0.79 1.80 -14.17
N ASP A 22 1.32 0.70 -13.65
CA ASP A 22 0.57 -0.40 -13.04
C ASP A 22 0.40 -0.13 -11.52
N THR A 23 -0.49 0.80 -11.17
CA THR A 23 -0.51 1.33 -9.78
C THR A 23 -1.35 0.54 -8.79
N GLY A 24 -2.22 -0.36 -9.25
CA GLY A 24 -3.24 -0.93 -8.35
C GLY A 24 -2.68 -1.91 -7.33
N TYR A 25 -1.58 -2.58 -7.63
CA TYR A 25 -0.92 -3.49 -6.70
C TYR A 25 -0.06 -2.76 -5.68
N HIS A 26 0.66 -1.71 -6.10
CA HIS A 26 1.32 -0.78 -5.18
C HIS A 26 0.30 -0.14 -4.22
N HIS A 27 -0.84 0.28 -4.76
CA HIS A 27 -1.95 0.80 -3.96
C HIS A 27 -2.46 -0.23 -2.93
N ASP A 28 -2.75 -1.47 -3.34
CA ASP A 28 -3.23 -2.53 -2.44
C ASP A 28 -2.19 -2.90 -1.38
N ALA A 29 -0.91 -3.08 -1.76
CA ALA A 29 0.18 -3.39 -0.86
C ALA A 29 0.41 -2.27 0.17
N THR A 30 0.37 -1.01 -0.26
CA THR A 30 0.46 0.17 0.62
C THR A 30 -0.71 0.22 1.60
N LEU A 31 -1.96 0.05 1.13
CA LEU A 31 -3.12 0.07 2.03
C LEU A 31 -3.03 -1.04 3.08
N ALA A 32 -2.72 -2.27 2.65
CA ALA A 32 -2.64 -3.42 3.54
C ALA A 32 -1.54 -3.24 4.59
N ALA A 33 -0.34 -2.80 4.18
CA ALA A 33 0.79 -2.63 5.10
C ALA A 33 0.55 -1.50 6.11
N MET A 34 -0.01 -0.37 5.67
CA MET A 34 -0.40 0.74 6.55
C MET A 34 -1.46 0.31 7.57
N GLN A 35 -2.50 -0.41 7.14
CA GLN A 35 -3.54 -0.88 8.04
C GLN A 35 -3.03 -1.93 9.04
N ALA A 36 -2.17 -2.85 8.59
CA ALA A 36 -1.56 -3.87 9.44
C ALA A 36 -0.65 -3.29 10.53
N THR A 37 -0.11 -2.08 10.32
CA THR A 37 0.71 -1.34 11.29
C THR A 37 -0.11 -0.33 12.12
N GLY A 38 -1.44 -0.39 12.03
CA GLY A 38 -2.36 0.36 12.89
C GLY A 38 -2.71 1.77 12.41
N PHE A 39 -2.29 2.16 11.20
CA PHE A 39 -2.77 3.42 10.63
C PHE A 39 -4.26 3.34 10.30
N SER A 40 -4.97 4.46 10.47
CA SER A 40 -6.38 4.52 10.10
C SER A 40 -6.56 4.30 8.59
N PRO A 41 -7.73 3.81 8.14
CA PRO A 41 -8.03 3.71 6.71
C PRO A 41 -7.85 5.02 5.95
N HIS A 42 -8.05 6.15 6.64
CA HIS A 42 -7.91 7.47 6.05
C HIS A 42 -6.44 7.84 5.78
N VAL A 43 -5.55 7.60 6.75
CA VAL A 43 -4.10 7.84 6.57
C VAL A 43 -3.52 6.87 5.54
N ALA A 44 -3.96 5.61 5.54
CA ALA A 44 -3.58 4.64 4.52
C ALA A 44 -3.99 5.11 3.11
N GLU A 45 -5.19 5.68 2.93
CA GLU A 45 -5.64 6.21 1.64
C GLU A 45 -4.84 7.44 1.18
N VAL A 46 -4.44 8.34 2.10
CA VAL A 46 -3.48 9.42 1.79
C VAL A 46 -2.20 8.81 1.22
N CYS A 47 -1.70 7.77 1.87
CA CYS A 47 -0.46 7.14 1.46
C CYS A 47 -0.56 6.48 0.09
N ALA A 48 -1.61 5.70 -0.14
CA ALA A 48 -1.85 5.03 -1.41
C ALA A 48 -2.04 6.01 -2.58
N VAL A 49 -2.66 7.17 -2.33
CA VAL A 49 -2.74 8.24 -3.31
C VAL A 49 -1.37 8.85 -3.60
N ILE A 50 -0.56 9.15 -2.58
CA ILE A 50 0.80 9.70 -2.79
C ILE A 50 1.70 8.71 -3.51
N ASN A 51 1.59 7.42 -3.22
CA ASN A 51 2.26 6.36 -3.97
C ASN A 51 1.89 6.47 -5.47
N TRP A 52 0.59 6.50 -5.80
CA TRP A 52 0.10 6.71 -7.17
C TRP A 52 0.59 8.01 -7.83
N LEU A 53 0.74 9.10 -7.06
CA LEU A 53 1.25 10.37 -7.61
C LEU A 53 2.70 10.24 -8.13
N THR A 54 3.49 9.32 -7.59
CA THR A 54 4.88 9.04 -8.03
C THR A 54 4.89 8.57 -9.48
N ASP A 55 4.11 7.53 -9.78
CA ASP A 55 3.85 7.04 -11.13
C ASP A 55 3.24 8.10 -12.05
N TYR A 56 2.18 8.77 -11.59
CA TYR A 56 1.45 9.70 -12.41
C TYR A 56 2.32 10.87 -12.88
N TYR A 57 3.12 11.47 -11.98
CA TYR A 57 3.98 12.61 -12.33
C TYR A 57 5.34 12.21 -12.89
N SER A 58 5.75 10.94 -12.84
CA SER A 58 6.88 10.45 -13.65
C SER A 58 6.45 10.28 -15.12
N ALA A 59 5.19 9.94 -15.37
CA ALA A 59 4.66 9.83 -16.74
C ALA A 59 4.32 11.18 -17.38
N VAL A 60 3.71 12.11 -16.62
CA VAL A 60 3.22 13.40 -17.14
C VAL A 60 4.34 14.46 -17.21
N PRO A 61 4.47 15.24 -18.31
CA PRO A 61 5.43 16.34 -18.37
C PRO A 61 5.20 17.40 -17.29
N GLY A 62 6.25 17.83 -16.59
CA GLY A 62 6.14 18.87 -15.57
C GLY A 62 7.36 18.98 -14.65
N GLY A 63 7.32 19.96 -13.74
CA GLY A 63 8.35 20.21 -12.74
C GLY A 63 8.36 19.12 -11.68
N GLY A 64 9.15 18.08 -11.88
CA GLY A 64 9.23 16.93 -10.98
C GLY A 64 9.50 15.61 -11.68
N LYS A 65 9.16 15.50 -12.96
CA LYS A 65 9.32 14.29 -13.76
C LYS A 65 10.74 13.71 -13.65
N GLU A 66 11.77 14.52 -13.87
CA GLU A 66 13.16 14.05 -13.82
C GLU A 66 13.52 13.44 -12.46
N HIS A 67 13.02 13.99 -11.36
CA HIS A 67 13.23 13.48 -10.01
C HIS A 67 12.46 12.18 -9.79
N LEU A 68 11.18 12.18 -10.12
CA LEU A 68 10.29 11.03 -9.88
C LEU A 68 10.71 9.82 -10.70
N GLU A 69 11.12 10.00 -11.95
CA GLU A 69 11.69 8.92 -12.76
C GLU A 69 12.96 8.31 -12.14
N LYS A 70 13.65 8.98 -11.20
CA LYS A 70 14.80 8.37 -10.50
C LYS A 70 14.35 7.34 -9.46
N LEU A 71 13.12 7.47 -8.96
CA LEU A 71 12.58 6.63 -7.90
C LEU A 71 12.03 5.30 -8.41
N HIS A 72 11.99 5.10 -9.72
CA HIS A 72 11.65 3.82 -10.34
C HIS A 72 12.89 2.94 -10.47
N PHE A 73 12.80 1.67 -10.07
CA PHE A 73 13.89 0.70 -10.14
C PHE A 73 14.03 0.10 -11.54
N ASP A 74 14.22 0.97 -12.52
CA ASP A 74 14.44 0.62 -13.92
C ASP A 74 15.81 1.10 -14.41
N ASN A 75 16.34 0.39 -15.41
CA ASN A 75 17.59 0.75 -16.10
C ASN A 75 18.83 0.81 -15.19
N LEU A 76 18.84 0.09 -14.07
CA LEU A 76 20.02 -0.12 -13.22
C LEU A 76 20.78 -1.33 -13.77
N GLY A 77 21.99 -1.10 -14.28
CA GLY A 77 22.70 -2.01 -15.18
C GLY A 77 23.38 -3.20 -14.49
N ASN A 78 23.55 -3.16 -13.18
CA ASN A 78 24.15 -4.26 -12.42
C ASN A 78 23.78 -4.24 -10.92
N ARG A 79 24.09 -5.35 -10.24
CA ARG A 79 23.86 -5.55 -8.80
C ARG A 79 24.36 -4.40 -7.92
N ALA A 80 25.55 -3.86 -8.20
CA ALA A 80 26.12 -2.80 -7.37
C ALA A 80 25.36 -1.48 -7.51
N GLU A 81 24.84 -1.17 -8.71
CA GLU A 81 23.96 -0.02 -8.92
C GLU A 81 22.63 -0.18 -8.22
N ILE A 82 22.00 -1.35 -8.34
CA ILE A 82 20.73 -1.64 -7.68
C ILE A 82 20.84 -1.49 -6.16
N ILE A 83 21.87 -2.11 -5.57
CA ILE A 83 22.14 -2.00 -4.13
C ILE A 83 22.37 -0.56 -3.70
N ARG A 84 23.22 0.17 -4.42
CA ARG A 84 23.53 1.57 -4.10
C ARG A 84 22.28 2.46 -4.20
N THR A 85 21.46 2.29 -5.24
CA THR A 85 20.20 3.04 -5.40
C THR A 85 19.24 2.72 -4.25
N TYR A 86 19.08 1.45 -3.88
CA TYR A 86 18.28 1.02 -2.74
C TYR A 86 18.71 1.67 -1.43
N GLU A 87 20.00 1.60 -1.13
CA GLU A 87 20.56 2.19 0.07
C GLU A 87 20.42 3.71 0.05
N HIS A 88 20.63 4.38 -1.09
CA HIS A 88 20.41 5.83 -1.19
C HIS A 88 18.95 6.23 -0.96
N VAL A 89 17.97 5.48 -1.48
CA VAL A 89 16.55 5.74 -1.19
C VAL A 89 16.33 5.72 0.33
N LEU A 90 16.70 4.63 1.01
CA LEU A 90 16.50 4.50 2.45
C LEU A 90 17.21 5.60 3.26
N ASN A 91 18.45 5.92 2.90
CA ASN A 91 19.20 6.94 3.63
C ASN A 91 18.66 8.35 3.40
N ASN A 92 18.22 8.65 2.18
CA ASN A 92 17.55 9.91 1.90
C ASN A 92 16.19 9.99 2.60
N THR A 93 15.45 8.88 2.72
CA THR A 93 14.22 8.81 3.52
C THR A 93 14.49 9.16 4.98
N HIS A 94 15.45 8.49 5.62
CA HIS A 94 15.81 8.76 7.00
C HIS A 94 16.26 10.22 7.19
N ALA A 95 17.14 10.73 6.31
CA ALA A 95 17.60 12.11 6.38
C ALA A 95 16.46 13.13 6.20
N ALA A 96 15.50 12.87 5.31
CA ALA A 96 14.35 13.72 5.09
C ALA A 96 13.40 13.75 6.30
N LEU A 97 13.12 12.59 6.90
CA LEU A 97 12.29 12.48 8.10
C LEU A 97 12.96 13.15 9.31
N LEU A 98 14.27 12.97 9.46
CA LEU A 98 15.04 13.64 10.51
C LEU A 98 15.05 15.16 10.33
N ALA A 99 15.17 15.65 9.09
CA ALA A 99 15.07 17.08 8.79
C ALA A 99 13.70 17.65 9.16
N ILE A 100 12.61 16.95 8.82
CA ILE A 100 11.24 17.36 9.23
C ILE A 100 11.15 17.43 10.76
N ARG A 101 11.66 16.41 11.46
CA ARG A 101 11.66 16.38 12.94
C ARG A 101 12.47 17.52 13.56
N GLN A 102 13.55 17.96 12.92
CA GLN A 102 14.41 19.05 13.40
C GLN A 102 13.84 20.44 13.08
N GLU A 103 13.16 20.59 11.95
CA GLU A 103 12.50 21.83 11.54
C GLU A 103 11.31 22.17 12.45
N GLU A 104 10.61 21.16 12.97
CA GLU A 104 9.33 21.32 13.65
C GLU A 104 9.43 20.87 15.12
N ALA A 105 9.42 21.84 16.05
CA ALA A 105 9.36 21.54 17.49
C ALA A 105 8.09 20.78 17.89
N ARG A 106 7.02 20.93 17.11
CA ARG A 106 5.78 20.18 17.15
C ARG A 106 5.25 20.07 15.73
N LEU A 107 4.88 18.86 15.31
CA LEU A 107 4.43 18.62 13.95
C LEU A 107 3.09 19.31 13.71
N ASP A 108 2.96 19.98 12.56
CA ASP A 108 1.68 20.54 12.10
C ASP A 108 1.05 19.68 10.97
N TYR A 109 -0.11 20.10 10.44
CA TYR A 109 -0.78 19.33 9.38
C TYR A 109 0.07 19.19 8.10
N PRO A 110 0.67 20.27 7.54
CA PRO A 110 1.67 20.15 6.47
C PRO A 110 2.87 19.25 6.82
N GLY A 111 3.43 19.36 8.02
CA GLY A 111 4.51 18.51 8.52
C GLY A 111 4.11 17.03 8.52
N ALA A 112 2.92 16.71 9.03
CA ALA A 112 2.37 15.36 9.02
C ALA A 112 2.18 14.80 7.60
N LEU A 113 1.75 15.64 6.65
CA LEU A 113 1.70 15.27 5.23
C LEU A 113 3.09 15.03 4.64
N ARG A 114 4.12 15.79 5.03
CA ARG A 114 5.50 15.56 4.60
C ARG A 114 6.03 14.24 5.15
N VAL A 115 5.77 13.92 6.41
CA VAL A 115 6.18 12.65 7.04
C VAL A 115 5.56 11.47 6.31
N ILE A 116 4.22 11.41 6.25
CA ILE A 116 3.51 10.30 5.59
C ILE A 116 3.86 10.28 4.11
N GLY A 117 3.83 11.42 3.42
CA GLY A 117 4.18 11.49 2.01
C GLY A 117 5.58 10.95 1.70
N THR A 118 6.58 11.28 2.52
CA THR A 118 7.96 10.79 2.35
C THR A 118 8.02 9.27 2.44
N LEU A 119 7.31 8.68 3.43
CA LEU A 119 7.19 7.22 3.54
C LEU A 119 6.51 6.60 2.33
N CYS A 120 5.48 7.23 1.78
CA CYS A 120 4.68 6.65 0.69
C CYS A 120 5.41 6.67 -0.64
N VAL A 121 6.19 7.74 -0.90
CA VAL A 121 7.09 7.78 -2.06
C VAL A 121 8.26 6.80 -1.89
N THR A 122 8.76 6.64 -0.65
CA THR A 122 9.76 5.61 -0.35
C THR A 122 9.18 4.22 -0.62
N ALA A 123 7.99 3.92 -0.09
CA ALA A 123 7.31 2.65 -0.29
C ALA A 123 7.13 2.35 -1.78
N HIS A 124 6.69 3.32 -2.58
CA HIS A 124 6.62 3.18 -4.03
C HIS A 124 7.96 2.73 -4.63
N ALA A 125 9.06 3.44 -4.35
CA ALA A 125 10.37 3.09 -4.88
C ALA A 125 10.82 1.67 -4.46
N LEU A 126 10.55 1.28 -3.21
CA LEU A 126 10.91 -0.06 -2.74
C LEU A 126 10.00 -1.15 -3.33
N GLN A 127 8.74 -0.85 -3.63
CA GLN A 127 7.83 -1.78 -4.31
C GLN A 127 8.29 -2.00 -5.76
N ASP A 128 8.62 -0.91 -6.48
CA ASP A 128 9.25 -0.95 -7.80
C ASP A 128 10.50 -1.83 -7.80
N PHE A 129 11.32 -1.81 -6.75
CA PHE A 129 12.47 -2.71 -6.66
C PHE A 129 12.07 -4.19 -6.76
N TYR A 130 11.01 -4.62 -6.08
CA TYR A 130 10.58 -6.03 -6.12
C TYR A 130 9.86 -6.40 -7.40
N THR A 131 9.19 -5.44 -8.01
CA THR A 131 8.37 -5.69 -9.19
C THR A 131 9.12 -5.45 -10.49
N HIS A 132 10.17 -4.62 -10.50
CA HIS A 132 10.98 -4.33 -11.69
C HIS A 132 12.36 -5.00 -11.63
N SER A 133 12.60 -5.92 -10.69
CA SER A 133 13.83 -6.72 -10.63
C SER A 133 13.59 -8.22 -10.75
N ASN A 134 14.68 -8.98 -10.82
CA ASN A 134 14.65 -10.42 -10.69
C ASN A 134 14.62 -10.91 -9.23
N TRP A 135 14.29 -10.06 -8.24
CA TRP A 135 14.23 -10.48 -6.83
C TRP A 135 13.35 -11.71 -6.62
N ALA A 136 12.11 -11.67 -7.13
CA ALA A 136 11.16 -12.77 -6.98
C ALA A 136 11.65 -14.09 -7.60
N ASP A 137 12.58 -14.02 -8.56
CA ASP A 137 13.12 -15.19 -9.24
C ASP A 137 14.15 -15.95 -8.37
N PHE A 138 14.76 -15.28 -7.37
CA PHE A 138 15.64 -15.91 -6.38
C PHE A 138 14.87 -16.68 -5.31
N TYR A 139 13.59 -16.35 -5.13
CA TYR A 139 12.74 -16.86 -4.06
C TYR A 139 11.40 -17.31 -4.63
N PRO A 140 11.40 -18.30 -5.54
CA PRO A 140 10.17 -18.76 -6.17
C PRO A 140 9.19 -19.24 -5.10
N PRO A 141 7.88 -19.01 -5.30
CA PRO A 141 6.87 -19.49 -4.37
C PRO A 141 6.95 -21.02 -4.26
N SER A 142 6.80 -21.52 -3.06
CA SER A 142 6.58 -22.94 -2.82
C SER A 142 5.10 -23.28 -3.06
N ALA A 143 4.75 -24.58 -3.07
CA ALA A 143 3.35 -24.99 -3.23
C ALA A 143 2.43 -24.48 -2.12
N GLU A 144 2.98 -24.18 -0.94
CA GLU A 144 2.21 -23.83 0.26
C GLU A 144 2.43 -22.39 0.72
N ASP A 145 3.58 -21.78 0.40
CA ASP A 145 4.00 -20.49 0.97
C ASP A 145 4.74 -19.59 -0.03
N TYR A 146 4.57 -18.28 0.18
CA TYR A 146 5.38 -17.22 -0.40
C TYR A 146 6.52 -16.82 0.53
N ALA A 147 7.70 -16.62 -0.04
CA ALA A 147 8.81 -16.01 0.67
C ALA A 147 8.51 -14.55 1.04
N THR A 148 8.99 -14.13 2.21
CA THR A 148 8.85 -12.76 2.74
C THR A 148 10.19 -12.14 3.12
N ASN A 149 11.30 -12.80 2.75
CA ASN A 149 12.62 -12.24 2.90
C ASN A 149 12.80 -11.06 1.95
N THR A 150 13.03 -9.92 2.56
CA THR A 150 13.16 -8.62 1.92
C THR A 150 14.58 -8.08 2.09
N TYR A 151 14.99 -7.07 1.32
CA TYR A 151 16.28 -6.41 1.46
C TYR A 151 16.51 -5.93 2.89
N LEU A 152 15.52 -5.30 3.53
CA LEU A 152 15.65 -4.86 4.93
C LEU A 152 15.82 -6.03 5.92
N SER A 153 15.22 -7.19 5.65
CA SER A 153 15.30 -8.35 6.56
C SER A 153 16.51 -9.26 6.34
N SER A 154 16.95 -9.46 5.10
CA SER A 154 17.94 -10.48 4.73
C SER A 154 19.10 -9.92 3.92
N GLY A 155 19.02 -8.66 3.49
CA GLY A 155 19.94 -8.10 2.49
C GLY A 155 19.72 -8.67 1.09
N PRO A 156 20.55 -8.23 0.13
CA PRO A 156 20.42 -8.66 -1.27
C PRO A 156 20.83 -10.13 -1.45
N PRO A 157 20.15 -10.88 -2.34
CA PRO A 157 20.53 -12.25 -2.66
C PRO A 157 21.96 -12.35 -3.21
N GLU A 158 22.51 -13.55 -3.14
CA GLU A 158 23.71 -13.93 -3.88
C GLU A 158 23.35 -14.13 -5.36
N GLY A 159 24.22 -13.68 -6.27
CA GLY A 159 24.01 -13.80 -7.72
C GLY A 159 23.76 -12.47 -8.44
N ALA A 160 23.42 -12.57 -9.73
CA ALA A 160 23.25 -11.41 -10.61
C ALA A 160 21.88 -10.77 -10.43
N LEU A 161 21.76 -9.87 -9.45
CA LEU A 161 20.59 -8.99 -9.30
C LEU A 161 20.55 -8.01 -10.49
N GLN A 162 19.39 -7.93 -11.15
CA GLN A 162 19.14 -7.14 -12.36
C GLN A 162 17.81 -6.43 -12.25
N SER A 163 17.71 -5.27 -12.91
CA SER A 163 16.47 -4.50 -13.05
C SER A 163 15.98 -4.48 -14.49
N GLY A 164 14.70 -4.18 -14.67
CA GLY A 164 14.04 -4.07 -15.96
C GLY A 164 14.66 -2.96 -16.81
N PHE A 165 14.87 -3.26 -18.09
CA PHE A 165 15.49 -2.33 -19.03
C PHE A 165 14.51 -1.81 -20.09
N TYR A 166 14.50 -0.50 -20.29
CA TYR A 166 13.84 0.18 -21.41
C TYR A 166 14.87 0.59 -22.47
N ALA A 167 14.76 0.03 -23.68
CA ALA A 167 15.66 0.34 -24.81
C ALA A 167 15.65 1.82 -25.24
N THR A 168 14.65 2.59 -24.83
CA THR A 168 14.47 4.01 -25.17
C THR A 168 14.84 4.95 -24.03
N ALA A 169 15.34 4.45 -22.90
CA ALA A 169 15.73 5.32 -21.80
C ALA A 169 17.07 5.99 -22.12
N ASP A 170 17.04 7.31 -22.30
CA ASP A 170 18.21 8.20 -22.41
C ASP A 170 19.19 8.08 -21.21
N LYS A 171 18.78 7.36 -20.16
CA LYS A 171 19.57 7.06 -18.95
C LYS A 171 20.50 5.86 -19.11
N CYS A 172 20.42 5.11 -20.21
CA CYS A 172 21.36 4.03 -20.45
C CYS A 172 22.67 4.55 -21.05
N THR A 173 23.57 5.02 -20.18
CA THR A 173 24.94 5.35 -20.59
C THR A 173 25.72 4.05 -20.79
N ALA A 174 25.85 3.62 -22.05
CA ALA A 174 26.76 2.58 -22.54
C ALA A 174 26.95 1.33 -21.64
N GLY A 175 26.15 0.28 -21.88
CA GLY A 175 26.41 -1.05 -21.29
C GLY A 175 25.27 -1.67 -20.50
N CYS A 176 24.03 -1.18 -20.60
CA CYS A 176 22.87 -1.87 -20.01
C CYS A 176 22.58 -3.18 -20.78
N ASN A 177 23.35 -4.21 -20.48
CA ASN A 177 23.08 -5.59 -20.87
C ASN A 177 22.12 -6.16 -19.81
N GLY A 178 20.84 -5.86 -19.95
CA GLY A 178 19.80 -6.24 -18.99
C GLY A 178 18.67 -7.06 -19.63
N ILE A 179 17.90 -7.75 -18.80
CA ILE A 179 16.63 -8.33 -19.21
C ILE A 179 15.67 -7.17 -19.49
N GLY A 180 15.02 -7.19 -20.65
CA GLY A 180 14.05 -6.16 -21.00
C GLY A 180 12.98 -6.03 -19.91
N HIS A 181 12.58 -4.79 -19.61
CA HIS A 181 11.47 -4.50 -18.71
C HIS A 181 10.24 -5.34 -19.09
N GLY A 182 10.00 -5.43 -20.41
CA GLY A 182 9.13 -6.43 -20.99
C GLY A 182 7.69 -5.99 -21.18
N ASP A 183 6.85 -6.98 -21.48
CA ASP A 183 5.41 -6.86 -21.71
C ASP A 183 4.64 -7.76 -20.73
N TYR A 184 3.37 -8.09 -21.02
CA TYR A 184 2.59 -8.96 -20.14
C TYR A 184 3.07 -10.42 -20.09
N ALA A 185 3.85 -10.87 -21.08
CA ALA A 185 4.25 -12.27 -21.22
C ALA A 185 5.72 -12.50 -20.86
N HIS A 186 6.57 -11.48 -21.00
CA HIS A 186 8.01 -11.62 -20.81
C HIS A 186 8.61 -10.39 -20.12
N GLY A 187 9.77 -10.56 -19.48
CA GLY A 187 10.58 -9.47 -18.92
C GLY A 187 10.62 -9.46 -17.40
N LEU A 188 11.18 -8.40 -16.83
CA LEU A 188 11.35 -8.27 -15.39
C LEU A 188 10.23 -7.53 -14.68
N ASN A 189 9.36 -6.80 -15.38
CA ASN A 189 8.23 -6.14 -14.72
C ASN A 189 7.17 -7.18 -14.32
N LYS A 190 6.81 -7.13 -13.04
CA LYS A 190 5.88 -8.00 -12.33
C LYS A 190 4.75 -7.20 -11.66
N ASP A 191 4.44 -6.00 -12.13
CA ASP A 191 3.36 -5.13 -11.58
C ASP A 191 1.96 -5.49 -12.08
N SER A 192 1.74 -6.65 -12.70
CA SER A 192 0.40 -7.03 -13.14
C SER A 192 0.12 -8.49 -12.89
N GLN A 193 -1.06 -8.86 -12.38
CA GLN A 193 -1.42 -10.27 -12.13
C GLN A 193 -1.34 -11.18 -13.35
N VAL A 194 -1.28 -10.60 -14.55
CA VAL A 194 -1.13 -11.35 -15.79
C VAL A 194 0.34 -11.65 -16.12
N ARG A 195 1.29 -11.05 -15.41
CA ARG A 195 2.73 -11.18 -15.62
C ARG A 195 3.29 -12.31 -14.75
N PRO A 196 4.25 -13.11 -15.27
CA PRO A 196 4.90 -14.17 -14.50
C PRO A 196 5.56 -13.64 -13.22
N GLY A 197 5.32 -14.28 -12.08
CA GLY A 197 5.93 -13.93 -10.79
C GLY A 197 5.35 -12.70 -10.09
N TRP A 198 4.24 -12.13 -10.61
CA TRP A 198 3.56 -11.00 -9.97
C TRP A 198 3.15 -11.26 -8.53
N ASP A 199 2.65 -12.45 -8.24
CA ASP A 199 2.17 -12.85 -6.92
C ASP A 199 3.29 -12.80 -5.87
N ALA A 200 4.46 -13.37 -6.20
CA ALA A 200 5.64 -13.29 -5.36
C ALA A 200 6.13 -11.85 -5.21
N ALA A 201 6.20 -11.08 -6.31
CA ALA A 201 6.61 -9.67 -6.25
C ALA A 201 5.66 -8.81 -5.39
N TYR A 202 4.36 -9.07 -5.44
CA TYR A 202 3.35 -8.43 -4.59
C TYR A 202 3.60 -8.73 -3.11
N VAL A 203 3.86 -10.00 -2.76
CA VAL A 203 4.14 -10.39 -1.36
C VAL A 203 5.41 -9.70 -0.86
N PHE A 204 6.47 -9.64 -1.66
CA PHE A 204 7.69 -8.92 -1.27
C PHE A 204 7.45 -7.41 -1.13
N SER A 205 6.71 -6.80 -2.05
CA SER A 205 6.34 -5.38 -2.01
C SER A 205 5.56 -5.02 -0.74
N TYR A 206 4.60 -5.86 -0.36
CA TYR A 206 3.88 -5.75 0.90
C TYR A 206 4.80 -5.92 2.12
N ALA A 207 5.60 -6.99 2.14
CA ALA A 207 6.51 -7.30 3.24
C ALA A 207 7.55 -6.19 3.44
N GLU A 208 8.10 -5.61 2.37
CA GLU A 208 9.04 -4.50 2.48
C GLU A 208 8.35 -3.24 3.00
N THR A 209 7.14 -2.95 2.53
CA THR A 209 6.39 -1.78 3.02
C THR A 209 6.17 -1.89 4.53
N LEU A 210 5.88 -3.09 5.05
CA LEU A 210 5.84 -3.34 6.49
C LEU A 210 7.20 -3.09 7.15
N ARG A 211 8.28 -3.64 6.59
CA ARG A 211 9.64 -3.47 7.14
C ARG A 211 10.08 -2.02 7.18
N LEU A 212 9.73 -1.22 6.17
CA LEU A 212 9.97 0.22 6.15
C LEU A 212 9.27 0.91 7.33
N LEU A 213 7.99 0.61 7.54
CA LEU A 213 7.21 1.20 8.63
C LEU A 213 7.75 0.79 10.01
N GLU A 214 8.11 -0.49 10.18
CA GLU A 214 8.73 -1.01 11.41
C GLU A 214 10.11 -0.37 11.66
N TRP A 215 10.93 -0.23 10.61
CA TRP A 215 12.25 0.36 10.71
C TRP A 215 12.17 1.82 11.18
N ILE A 216 11.29 2.62 10.57
CA ILE A 216 11.13 4.02 10.96
C ILE A 216 10.49 4.15 12.35
N ALA A 217 9.51 3.32 12.69
CA ALA A 217 8.90 3.32 14.02
C ALA A 217 9.89 2.89 15.12
N GLY A 218 10.86 2.04 14.78
CA GLY A 218 11.89 1.56 15.70
C GLY A 218 13.12 2.46 15.82
N ASP A 219 13.21 3.55 15.05
CA ASP A 219 14.36 4.45 15.08
C ASP A 219 14.25 5.47 16.22
N PRO A 220 15.17 5.46 17.22
CA PRO A 220 15.11 6.40 18.33
C PRO A 220 15.22 7.88 17.93
N ALA A 221 15.87 8.19 16.80
CA ALA A 221 15.98 9.57 16.30
C ALA A 221 14.65 10.09 15.73
N LEU A 222 13.73 9.18 15.38
CA LEU A 222 12.42 9.47 14.82
C LEU A 222 11.28 9.07 15.77
N ASP A 223 11.59 8.82 17.04
CA ASP A 223 10.62 8.35 18.04
C ASP A 223 9.38 9.26 18.11
N GLY A 224 8.20 8.62 18.10
CA GLY A 224 6.90 9.26 18.10
C GLY A 224 6.50 9.98 16.80
N LEU A 225 7.39 10.14 15.82
CA LEU A 225 7.11 10.92 14.60
C LEU A 225 5.94 10.34 13.79
N LEU A 226 5.90 9.01 13.61
CA LEU A 226 4.83 8.38 12.82
C LEU A 226 3.46 8.40 13.53
N PRO A 227 3.35 8.01 14.82
CA PRO A 227 2.08 8.17 15.54
C PRO A 227 1.60 9.63 15.59
N GLU A 228 2.50 10.59 15.82
CA GLU A 228 2.18 12.03 15.84
C GLU A 228 1.59 12.47 14.48
N ALA A 229 2.26 12.14 13.38
CA ALA A 229 1.77 12.44 12.03
C ALA A 229 0.42 11.78 11.74
N ALA A 230 0.26 10.50 12.10
CA ALA A 230 -0.98 9.77 11.87
C ALA A 230 -2.17 10.40 12.61
N VAL A 231 -1.97 10.77 13.88
CA VAL A 231 -3.00 11.45 14.68
C VAL A 231 -3.40 12.78 14.04
N LEU A 232 -2.43 13.61 13.65
CA LEU A 232 -2.71 14.90 13.02
C LEU A 232 -3.47 14.77 11.70
N LEU A 233 -3.13 13.79 10.85
CA LEU A 233 -3.89 13.57 9.62
C LEU A 233 -5.32 13.09 9.89
N GLU A 234 -5.54 12.33 10.96
CA GLU A 234 -6.89 11.89 11.35
C GLU A 234 -7.72 13.07 11.88
N THR A 235 -7.18 13.81 12.85
CA THR A 235 -7.92 14.83 13.60
C THR A 235 -8.00 16.16 12.84
N ASP A 236 -6.90 16.59 12.24
CA ASP A 236 -6.72 17.99 11.84
C ASP A 236 -6.88 18.21 10.33
N MET A 237 -7.07 17.15 9.53
CA MET A 237 -7.25 17.29 8.09
C MET A 237 -8.46 18.19 7.76
N PRO A 238 -8.29 19.29 7.01
CA PRO A 238 -9.41 20.14 6.63
C PRO A 238 -10.47 19.38 5.81
N ALA A 239 -11.75 19.72 5.99
CA ALA A 239 -12.83 19.06 5.24
C ALA A 239 -12.66 19.17 3.70
N ALA A 240 -12.07 20.27 3.23
CA ALA A 240 -11.72 20.46 1.83
C ALA A 240 -10.67 19.44 1.34
N ASP A 241 -9.66 19.13 2.17
CA ASP A 241 -8.62 18.14 1.87
C ASP A 241 -9.15 16.71 1.94
N ARG A 242 -10.04 16.39 2.88
CA ARG A 242 -10.74 15.08 2.89
C ARG A 242 -11.55 14.86 1.62
N ALA A 243 -12.24 15.91 1.14
CA ALA A 243 -12.96 15.85 -0.12
C ALA A 243 -12.01 15.74 -1.33
N ALA A 244 -10.84 16.37 -1.26
CA ALA A 244 -9.79 16.24 -2.28
C ALA A 244 -9.19 14.85 -2.31
N LEU A 245 -8.95 14.22 -1.16
CA LEU A 245 -8.46 12.85 -1.07
C LEU A 245 -9.39 11.86 -1.78
N LYS A 246 -10.71 11.94 -1.52
CA LYS A 246 -11.71 11.09 -2.20
C LYS A 246 -11.69 11.25 -3.72
N ARG A 247 -11.46 12.48 -4.21
CA ARG A 247 -11.34 12.74 -5.66
C ARG A 247 -10.04 12.16 -6.21
N ALA A 248 -8.93 12.31 -5.48
CA ALA A 248 -7.63 11.79 -5.88
C ALA A 248 -7.60 10.26 -5.87
N ALA A 249 -8.16 9.59 -4.87
CA ALA A 249 -8.31 8.13 -4.83
C ALA A 249 -9.14 7.61 -6.00
N LYS A 250 -10.25 8.29 -6.31
CA LYS A 250 -11.06 7.98 -7.51
C LYS A 250 -10.26 8.19 -8.80
N ALA A 251 -9.46 9.26 -8.89
CA ALA A 251 -8.61 9.53 -10.04
C ALA A 251 -7.54 8.45 -10.19
N ALA A 252 -6.89 8.04 -9.09
CA ALA A 252 -5.92 6.96 -9.08
C ALA A 252 -6.48 5.68 -9.70
N LEU A 253 -7.66 5.26 -9.24
CA LEU A 253 -8.37 4.12 -9.80
C LEU A 253 -8.72 4.32 -11.29
N GLU A 254 -9.44 5.39 -11.63
CA GLU A 254 -10.02 5.54 -12.97
C GLU A 254 -8.99 5.88 -14.05
N VAL A 255 -7.96 6.68 -13.74
CA VAL A 255 -6.89 7.01 -14.69
C VAL A 255 -6.10 5.74 -15.00
N SER A 256 -5.65 5.00 -13.99
CA SER A 256 -4.88 3.78 -14.17
C SER A 256 -5.69 2.62 -14.76
N MET A 257 -6.98 2.51 -14.44
CA MET A 257 -7.86 1.48 -15.01
C MET A 257 -8.22 1.77 -16.46
N TYR A 258 -8.38 3.03 -16.87
CA TYR A 258 -8.90 3.32 -18.21
C TYR A 258 -7.84 3.71 -19.23
N ILE A 259 -6.59 3.93 -18.86
CA ILE A 259 -5.53 4.34 -19.78
C ILE A 259 -5.50 3.43 -21.03
N ALA A 260 -5.50 4.04 -22.22
CA ALA A 260 -5.63 3.36 -23.50
C ALA A 260 -5.01 4.20 -24.61
N ILE A 261 -3.71 4.47 -24.50
CA ILE A 261 -2.96 5.37 -25.37
C ILE A 261 -1.57 4.79 -25.66
N ALA A 262 -1.01 5.11 -26.84
CA ALA A 262 0.34 4.69 -27.22
C ALA A 262 0.62 3.18 -27.11
N GLY A 263 -0.37 2.33 -27.40
CA GLY A 263 -0.25 0.87 -27.28
C GLY A 263 -0.25 0.35 -25.84
N GLN A 264 -0.42 1.24 -24.86
CA GLN A 264 -0.62 0.91 -23.46
C GLN A 264 -2.11 0.73 -23.15
N ASP A 265 -2.41 -0.08 -22.15
CA ASP A 265 -3.75 -0.45 -21.75
C ASP A 265 -3.92 -0.24 -20.23
N GLY A 266 -5.14 -0.34 -19.71
CA GLY A 266 -5.46 -0.11 -18.32
C GLY A 266 -4.95 -1.23 -17.43
N HIS A 267 -4.31 -0.86 -16.31
CA HIS A 267 -3.44 -1.74 -15.51
C HIS A 267 -3.82 -1.88 -14.03
N TRP A 268 -4.94 -1.30 -13.58
CA TRP A 268 -5.27 -1.28 -12.15
C TRP A 268 -5.29 -2.69 -11.51
N LYS A 269 -5.93 -3.69 -12.15
CA LYS A 269 -5.99 -5.08 -11.64
C LYS A 269 -6.06 -6.10 -12.79
N GLY A 270 -5.17 -5.95 -13.77
CA GLY A 270 -5.11 -6.83 -14.95
C GLY A 270 -4.96 -6.05 -16.25
N ASN A 271 -4.89 -6.77 -17.36
CA ASN A 271 -4.75 -6.18 -18.69
C ASN A 271 -6.10 -5.86 -19.33
N LYS A 272 -6.08 -5.05 -20.40
CA LYS A 272 -7.22 -4.84 -21.29
C LYS A 272 -8.43 -4.12 -20.68
N SER A 273 -8.21 -3.36 -19.60
CA SER A 273 -9.27 -2.54 -18.98
C SER A 273 -9.39 -1.13 -19.59
N GLY A 274 -8.45 -0.79 -20.47
CA GLY A 274 -8.29 0.48 -21.15
C GLY A 274 -9.50 0.87 -21.97
N ASN A 275 -9.87 2.14 -21.85
CA ASN A 275 -10.95 2.74 -22.59
C ASN A 275 -10.67 4.23 -22.79
N LEU A 276 -10.26 4.62 -24.00
CA LEU A 276 -9.83 5.98 -24.31
C LEU A 276 -10.85 7.05 -23.90
N ARG A 277 -12.16 6.81 -24.10
CA ARG A 277 -13.20 7.78 -23.73
C ARG A 277 -13.31 7.94 -22.22
N LYS A 278 -13.29 6.83 -21.47
CA LYS A 278 -13.33 6.88 -20.01
C LYS A 278 -12.04 7.45 -19.42
N PHE A 279 -10.89 7.14 -19.99
CA PHE A 279 -9.61 7.74 -19.64
C PHE A 279 -9.61 9.24 -19.85
N ALA A 280 -9.99 9.72 -21.03
CA ALA A 280 -10.08 11.15 -21.31
C ALA A 280 -11.01 11.86 -20.32
N ALA A 281 -12.14 11.24 -19.96
CA ALA A 281 -13.05 11.77 -18.95
C ALA A 281 -12.43 11.78 -17.53
N ALA A 282 -11.77 10.70 -17.12
CA ALA A 282 -11.09 10.60 -15.82
C ALA A 282 -9.95 11.60 -15.71
N GLN A 283 -9.09 11.69 -16.74
CA GLN A 283 -7.99 12.62 -16.84
C GLN A 283 -8.47 14.08 -16.82
N ALA A 284 -9.54 14.40 -17.55
CA ALA A 284 -10.12 15.74 -17.53
C ALA A 284 -10.70 16.09 -16.15
N ALA A 285 -11.37 15.14 -15.49
CA ALA A 285 -11.89 15.32 -14.14
C ALA A 285 -10.77 15.53 -13.12
N TRP A 286 -9.69 14.76 -13.21
CA TRP A 286 -8.50 14.91 -12.36
C TRP A 286 -7.83 16.26 -12.57
N SER A 287 -7.55 16.62 -13.82
CA SER A 287 -6.87 17.88 -14.19
C SER A 287 -7.68 19.12 -13.80
N ALA A 288 -9.01 19.03 -13.79
CA ALA A 288 -9.90 20.11 -13.36
C ALA A 288 -10.20 20.10 -11.86
N SER A 289 -9.75 19.08 -11.12
CA SER A 289 -10.02 18.97 -9.69
C SER A 289 -9.19 19.97 -8.91
N ARG A 290 -9.76 20.50 -7.83
CA ARG A 290 -9.01 21.30 -6.86
C ARG A 290 -8.09 20.37 -6.08
N ASP A 291 -6.80 20.66 -6.15
CA ASP A 291 -5.75 20.02 -5.35
C ASP A 291 -6.07 20.12 -3.85
N GLY A 292 -5.82 19.03 -3.13
CA GLY A 292 -5.65 19.08 -1.68
C GLY A 292 -4.22 19.45 -1.31
N ALA A 293 -3.99 19.77 -0.03
CA ALA A 293 -2.67 20.11 0.49
C ALA A 293 -1.60 19.05 0.14
N PHE A 294 -1.95 17.76 0.20
CA PHE A 294 -1.03 16.66 -0.14
C PHE A 294 -0.60 16.68 -1.61
N VAL A 295 -1.49 17.03 -2.55
CA VAL A 295 -1.13 17.18 -3.98
C VAL A 295 -0.25 18.40 -4.19
N GLY A 296 -0.53 19.50 -3.49
CA GLY A 296 0.28 20.72 -3.53
C GLY A 296 1.71 20.46 -3.07
N LEU A 297 1.88 19.91 -1.87
CA LEU A 297 3.20 19.54 -1.32
C LEU A 297 3.94 18.56 -2.23
N PHE A 298 3.21 17.61 -2.83
CA PHE A 298 3.79 16.70 -3.81
C PHE A 298 4.30 17.46 -5.03
N ARG A 299 3.47 18.27 -5.69
CA ARG A 299 3.84 19.05 -6.89
C ARG A 299 5.02 19.99 -6.64
N ASP A 300 5.06 20.63 -5.47
CA ASP A 300 6.13 21.55 -5.09
C ASP A 300 7.47 20.83 -4.82
N GLY A 301 7.44 19.49 -4.74
CA GLY A 301 8.60 18.64 -4.53
C GLY A 301 9.04 18.53 -3.08
N ALA A 302 8.22 19.01 -2.13
CA ALA A 302 8.53 18.96 -0.69
C ALA A 302 8.59 17.52 -0.15
N ILE A 303 7.93 16.57 -0.83
CA ILE A 303 7.89 15.16 -0.45
C ILE A 303 9.00 14.35 -1.14
N TYR A 304 9.13 14.43 -2.47
CA TYR A 304 9.98 13.50 -3.22
C TYR A 304 11.40 14.02 -3.51
N ARG A 305 11.63 15.35 -3.58
CA ARG A 305 12.97 15.87 -3.96
C ARG A 305 14.08 15.41 -3.00
N PRO A 306 13.88 15.43 -1.67
CA PRO A 306 14.88 14.93 -0.73
C PRO A 306 15.32 13.49 -1.04
N LEU A 307 14.39 12.64 -1.48
CA LEU A 307 14.63 11.22 -1.78
C LEU A 307 15.53 10.99 -3.00
N THR A 308 15.58 11.95 -3.93
CA THR A 308 16.27 11.79 -5.22
C THR A 308 17.68 12.36 -5.24
N ARG A 309 18.12 12.96 -4.13
CA ARG A 309 19.46 13.53 -4.03
C ARG A 309 20.50 12.42 -4.21
N CYS A 310 21.46 12.63 -5.11
CA CYS A 310 22.56 11.68 -5.35
C CYS A 310 22.17 10.28 -5.83
N LEU A 311 20.91 10.01 -6.19
CA LEU A 311 20.45 8.63 -6.42
C LEU A 311 21.23 7.89 -7.55
N TYR A 312 21.74 8.64 -8.52
CA TYR A 312 22.50 8.14 -9.68
C TYR A 312 23.90 8.72 -9.81
N ASP A 313 24.31 9.59 -8.90
CA ASP A 313 25.62 10.22 -8.99
C ASP A 313 26.69 9.25 -8.49
N ALA A 314 27.69 8.96 -9.33
CA ALA A 314 28.90 8.23 -8.91
C ALA A 314 29.88 9.12 -8.11
N ALA A 315 29.50 10.37 -7.82
CA ALA A 315 30.40 11.40 -7.34
C ALA A 315 30.67 11.31 -5.82
N PRO A 316 31.92 11.56 -5.38
CA PRO A 316 32.36 11.43 -3.97
C PRO A 316 31.74 12.45 -3.00
N HIS A 317 30.97 13.42 -3.49
CA HIS A 317 30.27 14.42 -2.65
C HIS A 317 28.97 13.90 -2.05
N CYS A 318 28.51 12.74 -2.52
CA CYS A 318 27.44 11.99 -1.90
C CYS A 318 28.12 11.15 -0.81
N ALA A 319 28.18 11.68 0.42
CA ALA A 319 28.72 10.94 1.55
C ALA A 319 28.09 9.55 1.57
N ASN A 320 28.92 8.51 1.73
CA ASN A 320 28.42 7.15 1.83
C ASN A 320 27.30 7.14 2.87
N PRO A 321 26.16 6.54 2.55
CA PRO A 321 25.12 6.39 3.54
C PRO A 321 25.69 5.73 4.81
N PRO A 322 25.32 6.17 6.02
CA PRO A 322 25.64 5.41 7.21
C PRO A 322 25.14 3.97 7.05
N ALA A 323 25.89 3.00 7.57
CA ALA A 323 25.50 1.60 7.50
C ALA A 323 24.11 1.44 8.14
N LEU A 324 23.13 0.98 7.35
CA LEU A 324 21.80 0.67 7.84
C LEU A 324 21.91 -0.41 8.94
N HIS A 325 21.43 -0.09 10.14
CA HIS A 325 21.27 -1.08 11.20
C HIS A 325 20.10 -2.00 10.83
N ARG A 326 20.42 -3.19 10.30
CA ARG A 326 19.41 -4.19 9.94
C ARG A 326 18.86 -4.85 11.21
N ASN A 327 17.55 -4.70 11.43
CA ASN A 327 16.85 -5.47 12.45
C ASN A 327 16.53 -6.86 11.87
N ASN A 328 17.34 -7.86 12.21
CA ASN A 328 17.13 -9.26 11.80
C ASN A 328 15.96 -9.95 12.55
N ALA A 329 15.06 -9.20 13.18
CA ALA A 329 13.94 -9.79 13.90
C ALA A 329 12.92 -10.35 12.89
N PRO A 330 12.56 -11.65 12.96
CA PRO A 330 11.49 -12.20 12.15
C PRO A 330 10.17 -11.47 12.46
N VAL A 331 9.34 -11.19 11.45
CA VAL A 331 7.98 -10.68 11.74
C VAL A 331 7.18 -11.84 12.30
N THR A 332 6.93 -11.77 13.60
CA THR A 332 5.95 -12.61 14.28
C THR A 332 4.72 -11.75 14.52
N GLY A 333 3.96 -11.47 13.47
CA GLY A 333 2.78 -10.60 13.52
C GLY A 333 1.80 -10.94 12.42
N TYR A 334 0.90 -11.89 12.66
CA TYR A 334 -0.27 -12.09 11.81
C TYR A 334 -1.36 -11.11 12.27
N ALA A 335 -1.52 -9.99 11.56
CA ALA A 335 -2.64 -9.09 11.78
C ALA A 335 -3.90 -9.67 11.11
N ALA A 336 -4.81 -10.26 11.90
CA ALA A 336 -6.16 -10.55 11.43
C ALA A 336 -6.92 -9.21 11.28
N SER A 337 -7.02 -8.69 10.06
CA SER A 337 -7.78 -7.48 9.77
C SER A 337 -9.25 -7.81 9.54
N LEU A 338 -10.14 -7.23 10.35
CA LEU A 338 -11.59 -7.33 10.18
C LEU A 338 -12.06 -6.23 9.21
N ILE A 339 -12.42 -6.59 7.98
CA ILE A 339 -12.99 -5.65 7.00
C ILE A 339 -14.51 -5.82 6.98
N VAL A 340 -15.24 -4.89 7.61
CA VAL A 340 -16.69 -4.79 7.49
C VAL A 340 -17.02 -3.91 6.29
N SER A 341 -17.55 -4.50 5.22
CA SER A 341 -18.03 -3.76 4.05
C SER A 341 -19.54 -3.96 3.86
N SER A 342 -20.27 -2.87 3.59
CA SER A 342 -21.69 -2.91 3.21
C SER A 342 -21.85 -2.44 1.78
N PHE A 343 -22.52 -3.24 0.95
CA PHE A 343 -22.92 -2.83 -0.40
C PHE A 343 -24.38 -2.42 -0.39
N LYS A 344 -24.67 -1.13 -0.65
CA LYS A 344 -26.05 -0.66 -0.89
C LYS A 344 -26.45 -0.94 -2.34
N THR A 345 -27.45 -1.80 -2.54
CA THR A 345 -28.20 -1.83 -3.80
C THR A 345 -29.16 -0.63 -3.86
N ARG A 346 -29.24 0.02 -5.03
CA ARG A 346 -29.92 1.31 -5.25
C ARG A 346 -31.41 1.27 -4.90
N ARG A 347 -31.84 2.06 -3.90
CA ARG A 347 -33.13 2.79 -3.93
C ARG A 347 -32.95 4.21 -3.38
N ARG A 348 -33.60 5.15 -4.06
CA ARG A 348 -33.59 6.60 -3.76
C ARG A 348 -34.36 6.89 -2.47
N SER A 349 -33.69 7.45 -1.47
CA SER A 349 -34.22 8.49 -0.59
C SER A 349 -33.09 9.08 0.26
N ALA A 350 -33.15 10.41 0.42
CA ALA A 350 -32.18 11.20 1.15
C ALA A 350 -32.43 11.10 2.65
N PHE A 351 -31.46 10.60 3.41
CA PHE A 351 -31.34 10.80 4.86
C PHE A 351 -29.85 10.74 5.24
N ALA A 352 -29.43 11.65 6.12
CA ALA A 352 -28.08 11.70 6.69
C ALA A 352 -27.79 10.40 7.45
N PRO A 353 -26.61 9.75 7.30
CA PRO A 353 -26.35 8.52 8.00
C PRO A 353 -25.78 8.83 9.40
N THR A 354 -26.63 8.69 10.41
CA THR A 354 -26.21 8.30 11.75
C THR A 354 -26.22 6.77 11.78
N TYR A 355 -25.05 6.12 11.90
CA TYR A 355 -24.96 4.67 11.96
C TYR A 355 -25.24 4.21 13.40
N GLN A 356 -26.47 3.82 13.69
CA GLN A 356 -26.80 2.98 14.85
C GLN A 356 -26.91 1.53 14.35
N LEU A 357 -26.08 0.65 14.92
CA LEU A 357 -26.24 -0.79 14.78
C LEU A 357 -27.53 -1.19 15.52
N ALA A 358 -28.67 -1.18 14.85
CA ALA A 358 -29.93 -1.59 15.44
C ALA A 358 -29.89 -3.11 15.70
N ALA A 359 -29.97 -3.47 16.98
CA ALA A 359 -29.98 -4.86 17.44
C ALA A 359 -31.31 -5.55 17.06
N SER A 360 -31.36 -6.14 15.87
CA SER A 360 -32.26 -7.27 15.58
C SER A 360 -31.69 -8.11 14.42
N LEU A 361 -30.58 -8.81 14.66
CA LEU A 361 -30.19 -9.88 13.75
C LEU A 361 -30.95 -11.14 14.21
N GLY A 362 -31.72 -11.73 13.29
CA GLY A 362 -32.33 -13.05 13.45
C GLY A 362 -31.25 -14.15 13.52
N PRO A 363 -31.64 -15.43 13.46
CA PRO A 363 -30.67 -16.53 13.38
C PRO A 363 -29.69 -16.28 12.21
N LEU A 364 -28.39 -16.44 12.49
CA LEU A 364 -27.32 -16.31 11.51
C LEU A 364 -26.98 -17.70 10.95
N THR A 365 -26.94 -17.83 9.64
CA THR A 365 -26.38 -18.99 8.96
C THR A 365 -24.91 -18.73 8.65
N LEU A 366 -24.00 -19.54 9.19
CA LEU A 366 -22.57 -19.46 8.88
C LEU A 366 -22.24 -20.49 7.80
N THR A 367 -21.77 -20.02 6.64
CA THR A 367 -21.27 -20.85 5.55
C THR A 367 -19.76 -20.71 5.48
N GLU A 368 -19.05 -21.82 5.56
CA GLU A 368 -17.60 -21.86 5.39
C GLU A 368 -17.25 -22.12 3.92
N ARG A 369 -16.23 -21.42 3.41
CA ARG A 369 -15.69 -21.62 2.05
C ARG A 369 -14.17 -21.67 2.08
N GLU A 370 -13.60 -22.53 1.24
CA GLU A 370 -12.16 -22.54 0.99
C GLU A 370 -11.86 -21.72 -0.26
N ILE A 371 -10.95 -20.75 -0.14
CA ILE A 371 -10.53 -19.86 -1.22
C ILE A 371 -9.01 -19.81 -1.20
N ALA A 372 -8.37 -20.38 -2.22
CA ALA A 372 -6.91 -20.38 -2.39
C ALA A 372 -6.14 -20.86 -1.15
N GLY A 373 -6.58 -21.96 -0.52
CA GLY A 373 -5.94 -22.53 0.68
C GLY A 373 -6.30 -21.81 2.00
N HIS A 374 -7.12 -20.76 1.95
CA HIS A 374 -7.62 -20.04 3.12
C HIS A 374 -9.09 -20.36 3.39
N ARG A 375 -9.46 -20.44 4.67
CA ARG A 375 -10.86 -20.61 5.10
C ARG A 375 -11.51 -19.23 5.27
N ALA A 376 -12.58 -18.97 4.53
CA ALA A 376 -13.45 -17.81 4.65
C ALA A 376 -14.78 -18.21 5.28
N PHE A 377 -15.37 -17.33 6.10
CA PHE A 377 -16.67 -17.56 6.74
C PHE A 377 -17.67 -16.50 6.25
N GLU A 378 -18.87 -16.93 5.89
CA GLU A 378 -19.96 -16.08 5.42
C GLU A 378 -21.09 -16.17 6.44
N ALA A 379 -21.54 -15.05 7.01
CA ALA A 379 -22.64 -15.04 7.97
C ALA A 379 -23.85 -14.32 7.37
N GLU A 380 -24.94 -15.04 7.15
CA GLU A 380 -26.18 -14.50 6.61
C GLU A 380 -27.26 -14.42 7.70
N ALA A 381 -27.81 -13.23 7.93
CA ALA A 381 -28.96 -13.05 8.83
C ALA A 381 -30.26 -13.20 8.03
N GLU A 382 -31.16 -14.07 8.50
CA GLU A 382 -32.43 -14.31 7.82
C GLU A 382 -33.24 -13.00 7.63
N GLY A 383 -33.46 -12.59 6.38
CA GLY A 383 -34.35 -11.46 6.03
C GLY A 383 -33.73 -10.05 5.98
N GLN A 384 -32.40 -9.87 6.12
CA GLN A 384 -31.74 -8.57 5.92
C GLN A 384 -30.46 -8.67 5.06
N ASN A 385 -29.98 -7.51 4.57
CA ASN A 385 -28.79 -7.41 3.70
C ASN A 385 -27.61 -8.23 4.29
N ALA A 386 -27.00 -9.08 3.46
CA ALA A 386 -25.85 -9.89 3.83
C ALA A 386 -24.71 -9.01 4.37
N PHE A 387 -24.14 -9.41 5.51
CA PHE A 387 -22.92 -8.84 6.05
C PHE A 387 -21.77 -9.79 5.73
N TRP A 388 -20.69 -9.25 5.17
CA TRP A 388 -19.50 -10.05 4.87
C TRP A 388 -18.53 -9.98 6.04
N LEU A 389 -18.17 -11.14 6.60
CA LEU A 389 -17.14 -11.28 7.61
C LEU A 389 -15.94 -12.02 7.01
N MET A 390 -15.08 -11.32 6.27
CA MET A 390 -13.86 -11.96 5.75
C MET A 390 -12.77 -11.97 6.81
N GLY A 391 -12.47 -13.15 7.35
CA GLY A 391 -11.22 -13.44 8.04
C GLY A 391 -10.40 -14.41 7.19
N PHE A 392 -9.11 -14.15 7.04
CA PHE A 392 -8.17 -15.08 6.41
C PHE A 392 -7.42 -15.82 7.51
N LEU A 393 -7.58 -17.13 7.54
CA LEU A 393 -6.85 -18.00 8.46
C LEU A 393 -6.00 -19.00 7.65
N PRO A 394 -4.81 -19.37 8.13
CA PRO A 394 -4.09 -20.51 7.57
C PRO A 394 -4.92 -21.79 7.77
N ALA A 395 -4.77 -22.77 6.88
CA ALA A 395 -5.54 -24.03 6.90
C ALA A 395 -5.44 -24.79 8.24
N SER A 396 -4.38 -24.55 9.02
CA SER A 396 -4.13 -25.15 10.34
C SER A 396 -4.88 -24.50 11.51
N ALA A 397 -5.50 -23.33 11.32
CA ALA A 397 -6.17 -22.59 12.37
C ALA A 397 -7.65 -22.98 12.49
N ARG A 398 -8.15 -23.06 13.74
CA ARG A 398 -9.57 -23.12 14.04
C ARG A 398 -10.02 -21.84 14.73
N MET A 399 -11.08 -21.24 14.20
CA MET A 399 -11.81 -20.16 14.86
C MET A 399 -13.11 -20.73 15.42
N THR A 400 -13.33 -20.52 16.71
CA THR A 400 -14.62 -20.79 17.35
C THR A 400 -15.25 -19.45 17.72
N LEU A 401 -16.43 -19.17 17.17
CA LEU A 401 -17.25 -18.03 17.53
C LEU A 401 -18.29 -18.49 18.56
N THR A 402 -18.19 -17.99 19.80
CA THR A 402 -19.22 -18.24 20.82
C THR A 402 -20.01 -16.96 21.02
N MET A 403 -21.33 -17.04 20.84
CA MET A 403 -22.25 -15.93 21.06
C MET A 403 -23.19 -16.27 22.21
N THR A 404 -23.09 -15.54 23.31
CA THR A 404 -23.93 -15.73 24.50
C THR A 404 -24.86 -14.53 24.66
N ARG A 405 -26.16 -14.81 24.83
CA ARG A 405 -27.22 -13.81 24.99
C ARG A 405 -27.83 -13.91 26.39
N GLU A 406 -27.73 -12.85 27.18
CA GLU A 406 -28.41 -12.73 28.47
C GLU A 406 -29.23 -11.43 28.54
N GLY A 407 -30.55 -11.54 28.73
CA GLY A 407 -31.42 -10.38 28.99
C GLY A 407 -31.95 -9.59 27.79
N THR A 408 -32.68 -8.51 28.08
CA THR A 408 -33.29 -7.57 27.12
C THR A 408 -32.36 -6.39 26.86
N LEU A 409 -32.11 -6.08 25.58
CA LEU A 409 -31.15 -5.06 25.14
C LEU A 409 -31.70 -3.64 25.33
N SER A 410 -30.83 -2.73 25.79
CA SER A 410 -30.98 -1.28 25.69
C SER A 410 -29.96 -0.76 24.65
N PRO A 411 -30.27 0.26 23.83
CA PRO A 411 -29.34 0.76 22.83
C PRO A 411 -28.14 1.46 23.49
N ALA A 412 -27.02 0.74 23.60
CA ALA A 412 -25.74 1.27 24.03
C ALA A 412 -24.66 0.99 22.96
N PRO A 413 -23.69 1.91 22.76
CA PRO A 413 -22.57 1.69 21.85
C PRO A 413 -21.67 0.53 22.33
N ILE A 414 -21.15 -0.24 21.37
CA ILE A 414 -20.23 -1.36 21.61
C ILE A 414 -18.81 -0.79 21.78
N ALA A 415 -18.14 -1.13 22.88
CA ALA A 415 -16.74 -0.78 23.12
C ALA A 415 -15.85 -2.01 22.87
N PHE A 416 -14.71 -1.79 22.24
CA PHE A 416 -13.67 -2.82 22.08
C PHE A 416 -12.55 -2.54 23.06
N THR A 417 -12.19 -3.53 23.87
CA THR A 417 -11.03 -3.45 24.76
C THR A 417 -9.93 -4.34 24.16
N PRO A 418 -8.84 -3.78 23.61
CA PRO A 418 -7.73 -4.60 23.17
C PRO A 418 -7.06 -5.29 24.38
N ALA A 419 -6.71 -6.56 24.23
CA ALA A 419 -5.90 -7.26 25.22
C ALA A 419 -4.48 -6.66 25.25
N PRO A 420 -3.83 -6.54 26.43
CA PRO A 420 -2.46 -6.06 26.50
C PRO A 420 -1.51 -7.01 25.74
N THR A 421 -0.70 -6.44 24.85
CA THR A 421 0.36 -7.14 24.13
C THR A 421 1.42 -7.57 25.14
N ALA A 422 1.41 -8.84 25.53
CA ALA A 422 2.49 -9.40 26.33
C ALA A 422 3.52 -10.05 25.40
N LEU A 423 4.76 -9.57 25.46
CA LEU A 423 5.94 -10.19 24.86
C LEU A 423 6.18 -11.54 25.56
N PHE A 424 6.14 -12.65 24.81
CA PHE A 424 6.41 -13.98 25.36
C PHE A 424 7.41 -14.79 24.52
N ASP A 425 8.27 -15.50 25.25
CA ASP A 425 9.33 -16.40 24.80
C ASP A 425 8.75 -17.66 24.13
N THR A 426 9.20 -17.95 22.91
CA THR A 426 8.59 -18.92 21.97
C THR A 426 8.98 -20.38 22.21
N ALA A 427 9.68 -20.73 23.29
CA ALA A 427 10.34 -22.02 23.33
C ALA A 427 9.51 -23.25 23.78
N LYS A 428 8.39 -23.15 24.54
CA LYS A 428 7.83 -24.36 25.23
C LYS A 428 6.32 -24.48 25.52
N ALA A 429 5.39 -23.95 24.72
CA ALA A 429 3.95 -24.24 24.91
C ALA A 429 3.08 -24.09 23.64
N PRO A 430 1.94 -24.80 23.52
CA PRO A 430 0.94 -24.51 22.47
C PRO A 430 0.43 -23.07 22.59
N PHE A 431 0.37 -22.35 21.47
CA PHE A 431 -0.15 -20.99 21.39
C PHE A 431 -1.64 -20.98 21.76
N GLN A 432 -1.97 -20.44 22.93
CA GLN A 432 -3.31 -19.95 23.25
C GLN A 432 -3.27 -18.43 23.13
N SER A 433 -3.90 -17.86 22.10
CA SER A 433 -4.18 -16.43 22.08
C SER A 433 -5.19 -16.11 23.18
N ALA A 434 -4.97 -15.02 23.93
CA ALA A 434 -6.01 -14.48 24.81
C ALA A 434 -7.29 -14.20 23.98
N PRO A 435 -8.48 -14.58 24.47
CA PRO A 435 -9.71 -14.31 23.74
C PRO A 435 -9.89 -12.80 23.56
N VAL A 436 -10.30 -12.41 22.36
CA VAL A 436 -10.80 -11.05 22.13
C VAL A 436 -12.28 -11.07 22.46
N THR A 437 -12.69 -10.27 23.45
CA THR A 437 -14.09 -10.16 23.85
C THR A 437 -14.61 -8.78 23.46
N ALA A 438 -15.69 -8.74 22.69
CA ALA A 438 -16.50 -7.54 22.51
C ALA A 438 -17.73 -7.66 23.42
N GLU A 439 -17.91 -6.67 24.30
CA GLU A 439 -19.01 -6.65 25.26
C GLU A 439 -20.01 -5.54 24.94
N ALA A 440 -21.29 -5.89 24.96
CA ALA A 440 -22.40 -4.95 25.03
C ALA A 440 -23.37 -5.44 26.13
N PRO A 441 -24.18 -4.56 26.74
CA PRO A 441 -25.16 -4.99 27.75
C PRO A 441 -26.09 -6.08 27.18
N GLY A 442 -25.90 -7.32 27.64
CA GLY A 442 -26.68 -8.51 27.25
C GLY A 442 -26.19 -9.29 26.02
N LEU A 443 -25.03 -8.92 25.45
CA LEU A 443 -24.38 -9.65 24.36
C LEU A 443 -22.87 -9.70 24.60
N SER A 444 -22.32 -10.92 24.67
CA SER A 444 -20.87 -11.14 24.66
C SER A 444 -20.48 -11.91 23.40
N LEU A 445 -19.50 -11.36 22.67
CA LEU A 445 -18.87 -12.00 21.52
C LEU A 445 -17.42 -12.32 21.90
N THR A 446 -17.12 -13.62 22.02
CA THR A 446 -15.78 -14.08 22.39
C THR A 446 -15.17 -14.85 21.23
N PHE A 447 -14.01 -14.39 20.76
CA PHE A 447 -13.24 -15.05 19.70
C PHE A 447 -12.16 -15.93 20.31
N HIS A 448 -12.18 -17.22 19.97
CA HIS A 448 -11.12 -18.15 20.31
C HIS A 448 -10.39 -18.61 19.04
N THR A 449 -9.11 -18.29 18.95
CA THR A 449 -8.21 -18.84 17.92
C THR A 449 -7.33 -19.91 18.54
N GLU A 450 -7.45 -21.14 18.06
CA GLU A 450 -6.59 -22.26 18.45
C GLU A 450 -5.68 -22.60 17.25
N LEU A 451 -4.37 -22.41 17.43
CA LEU A 451 -3.36 -22.91 16.49
C LEU A 451 -2.96 -24.31 16.93
N ARG A 452 -3.13 -25.30 16.06
CA ARG A 452 -2.64 -26.65 16.32
C ARG A 452 -1.25 -26.84 15.71
N PRO A 453 -0.33 -27.54 16.40
CA PRO A 453 0.88 -28.02 15.74
C PRO A 453 0.46 -28.91 14.57
N LEU A 454 1.07 -28.69 13.41
CA LEU A 454 1.05 -29.64 12.29
C LEU A 454 1.56 -30.97 12.84
N LYS A 455 0.68 -31.97 12.95
CA LYS A 455 1.15 -33.34 13.13
C LYS A 455 1.88 -33.71 11.86
N GLU A 456 3.16 -34.05 11.99
CA GLU A 456 3.98 -34.64 10.92
C GLU A 456 3.14 -35.69 10.17
N ARG A 457 2.95 -35.47 8.88
CA ARG A 457 2.38 -36.45 7.95
C ARG A 457 3.50 -37.08 7.15
#